data_AF-A0A2N5T919-F1
#
_entry.id   AF-A0A2N5T919-F1
#
_cell.length_a   1.000
_cell.length_b   1.000
_cell.length_c   1.000
_cell.angle_alpha   90.00
_cell.angle_beta   90.00
_cell.angle_gamma   90.00
#
_symmetry.space_group_name_H-M   'P 1'
#
loop_
_entity.id
_entity.type
_entity.pdbx_description
1 polymer ?
#
loop_
_entity_poly.entity_id
_entity_poly.type
_entity_poly.pdbx_seq_one_letter_code
_entity_poly.pdbx_strand_id
1 'polypeptide(L)'
;MEWCSAADRPPRFIRHPGGHSCCGRGMRGLPFARGSRASESESSAENCTVQRVDRNPNNRRKHFKMTKGTSSFGKRHSKTHTQCRRCGRRSFHKQHKTCAACGYPAAKTRSYEWGAKAKRRHTTGTGRMRHLKDVPRRFKNGFREGTVATRKAVAA
;
A
#
# COMPACT_ATOMS: atom_id res chain seq x y z
N MET A 1 -14.39 0.61 -51.61
CA MET A 1 -12.99 0.28 -51.90
C MET A 1 -12.13 0.96 -50.87
N GLU A 2 -11.24 0.18 -50.25
CA GLU A 2 -10.08 0.57 -49.44
C GLU A 2 -10.42 1.44 -48.22
N TRP A 3 -10.03 1.12 -46.99
CA TRP A 3 -8.65 1.02 -46.56
C TRP A 3 -8.50 -0.17 -45.61
N CYS A 4 -7.70 -1.14 -46.04
CA CYS A 4 -7.11 -2.15 -45.17
C CYS A 4 -5.81 -1.61 -44.54
N SER A 5 -5.44 -2.23 -43.41
CA SER A 5 -4.05 -2.47 -42.98
C SER A 5 -3.27 -1.34 -42.29
N ALA A 6 -3.30 -1.36 -40.96
CA ALA A 6 -2.12 -1.13 -40.11
C ALA A 6 -2.37 -1.78 -38.74
N ALA A 7 -2.27 -3.11 -38.66
CA ALA A 7 -1.05 -3.79 -38.20
C ALA A 7 -0.68 -3.45 -36.75
N ASP A 8 -1.15 -4.34 -35.86
CA ASP A 8 -0.49 -4.70 -34.61
C ASP A 8 1.04 -4.66 -34.73
N ARG A 9 1.68 -3.68 -34.06
CA ARG A 9 3.08 -3.78 -33.68
C ARG A 9 3.17 -3.94 -32.16
N PRO A 10 3.45 -5.14 -31.63
CA PRO A 10 3.77 -5.30 -30.22
C PRO A 10 5.09 -4.58 -29.90
N PRO A 11 5.24 -3.98 -28.69
CA PRO A 11 6.51 -3.39 -28.29
C PRO A 11 7.59 -4.47 -28.20
N ARG A 12 8.68 -4.24 -28.93
CA ARG A 12 9.87 -5.10 -28.97
C ARG A 12 10.46 -5.23 -27.57
N PHE A 13 10.52 -6.46 -27.07
CA PHE A 13 11.30 -6.86 -25.90
C PHE A 13 12.78 -6.61 -26.20
N ILE A 14 13.41 -5.68 -25.47
CA ILE A 14 14.86 -5.53 -25.45
C ILE A 14 15.41 -6.61 -24.50
N ARG A 15 16.00 -7.65 -25.09
CA ARG A 15 16.85 -8.63 -24.38
C ARG A 15 18.19 -7.95 -24.09
N HIS A 16 18.49 -7.68 -22.83
CA HIS A 16 19.86 -7.40 -22.39
C HIS A 16 20.58 -8.73 -22.11
N PRO A 17 21.72 -9.02 -22.75
CA PRO A 17 22.56 -10.19 -22.45
C PRO A 17 23.57 -9.91 -21.32
N GLY A 18 23.81 -10.92 -20.47
CA GLY A 18 25.02 -11.11 -19.65
C GLY A 18 25.15 -10.19 -18.43
N GLY A 19 25.18 -10.71 -17.21
CA GLY A 19 26.42 -11.12 -16.52
C GLY A 19 27.05 -9.89 -15.84
N HIS A 20 27.11 -9.77 -14.52
CA HIS A 20 28.13 -10.44 -13.71
C HIS A 20 27.73 -10.58 -12.25
N SER A 21 27.99 -11.76 -11.72
CA SER A 21 28.18 -12.06 -10.31
C SER A 21 29.35 -11.24 -9.76
N CYS A 22 29.08 -10.25 -8.93
CA CYS A 22 30.09 -9.72 -8.01
C CYS A 22 29.87 -10.36 -6.65
N CYS A 23 30.69 -11.38 -6.44
CA CYS A 23 30.94 -12.08 -5.20
C CYS A 23 31.13 -11.11 -4.03
N GLY A 24 30.69 -11.55 -2.85
CA GLY A 24 30.82 -10.80 -1.61
C GLY A 24 32.22 -10.28 -1.37
N ARG A 25 32.28 -9.01 -0.98
CA ARG A 25 33.36 -8.45 -0.16
C ARG A 25 32.69 -7.71 0.97
N GLY A 26 32.95 -8.17 2.19
CA GLY A 26 32.62 -7.44 3.40
C GLY A 26 33.48 -6.20 3.50
N MET A 27 32.83 -5.04 3.49
CA MET A 27 33.48 -3.80 3.87
C MET A 27 33.36 -3.68 5.39
N ARG A 28 34.46 -4.11 6.03
CA ARG A 28 34.78 -3.84 7.42
C ARG A 28 34.63 -2.35 7.73
N GLY A 29 34.17 -2.08 8.94
CA GLY A 29 33.86 -0.74 9.43
C GLY A 29 35.03 0.24 9.32
N LEU A 30 34.68 1.46 8.92
CA LEU A 30 35.54 2.61 9.05
C LEU A 30 35.28 3.27 10.42
N PRO A 31 36.32 3.52 11.24
CA PRO A 31 36.17 4.17 12.53
C PRO A 31 35.75 5.63 12.36
N PHE A 32 34.69 6.01 13.08
CA PHE A 32 34.28 7.40 13.25
C PHE A 32 35.42 8.17 13.92
N ALA A 33 36.12 8.99 13.13
CA ALA A 33 37.14 9.91 13.62
C ALA A 33 36.50 10.89 14.61
N ARG A 34 37.00 10.87 15.85
CA ARG A 34 36.70 11.87 16.88
C ARG A 34 37.38 13.18 16.46
N GLY A 35 36.61 14.13 15.97
CA GLY A 35 37.02 15.51 15.81
C GLY A 35 37.15 16.18 17.18
N SER A 36 38.39 16.50 17.54
CA SER A 36 38.80 17.29 18.68
C SER A 36 38.57 18.78 18.44
N ARG A 37 37.85 19.41 19.39
CA ARG A 37 38.27 20.61 20.14
C ARG A 37 38.64 21.88 19.34
N ALA A 38 37.69 22.82 19.29
CA ALA A 38 37.89 24.28 19.36
C ALA A 38 36.70 24.80 20.22
N SER A 39 36.81 25.41 21.40
CA SER A 39 37.61 26.55 21.91
C SER A 39 37.30 27.87 21.22
N GLU A 40 36.13 28.42 21.54
CA GLU A 40 35.69 29.82 21.42
C GLU A 40 34.42 29.91 22.28
N SER A 41 34.12 30.88 23.13
CA SER A 41 34.82 32.00 23.75
C SER A 41 33.76 32.54 24.74
N GLU A 42 34.17 32.81 25.97
CA GLU A 42 33.35 33.44 27.00
C GLU A 42 32.75 34.78 26.52
N SER A 43 31.43 34.95 26.69
CA SER A 43 30.87 36.28 26.92
C SER A 43 29.48 36.18 27.56
N SER A 44 29.44 36.60 28.83
CA SER A 44 28.33 37.35 29.44
C SER A 44 26.99 36.63 29.65
N ALA A 45 26.86 35.98 30.81
CA ALA A 45 25.59 35.93 31.54
C ALA A 45 25.82 35.90 33.05
N GLU A 46 26.61 36.86 33.54
CA GLU A 46 26.56 37.26 34.94
C GLU A 46 25.33 38.13 35.14
N ASN A 47 24.20 37.50 35.46
CA ASN A 47 23.31 37.89 36.55
C ASN A 47 22.04 37.04 36.48
N CYS A 48 22.03 35.96 37.24
CA CYS A 48 20.81 35.54 37.92
C CYS A 48 21.21 35.04 39.31
N THR A 49 21.53 35.99 40.18
CA THR A 49 21.31 35.79 41.61
C THR A 49 19.81 35.64 41.84
N VAL A 50 19.29 34.43 41.61
CA VAL A 50 18.03 34.02 42.21
C VAL A 50 18.40 33.02 43.29
N GLN A 51 18.20 33.51 44.51
CA GLN A 51 18.38 32.79 45.75
C GLN A 51 17.75 31.40 45.65
N ARG A 52 18.51 30.43 46.14
CA ARG A 52 18.08 29.10 46.51
C ARG A 52 16.95 29.21 47.55
N VAL A 53 15.71 29.37 47.09
CA VAL A 53 14.51 29.22 47.92
C VAL A 53 13.67 28.06 47.40
N ASP A 54 13.40 27.14 48.32
CA ASP A 54 12.42 26.05 48.28
C ASP A 54 12.71 24.81 47.42
N ARG A 55 13.56 23.91 47.96
CA ARG A 55 13.42 22.47 47.70
C ARG A 55 12.26 21.92 48.53
N ASN A 56 11.03 22.14 48.08
CA ASN A 56 9.90 21.33 48.55
C ASN A 56 9.85 20.00 47.76
N PRO A 57 10.05 18.83 48.40
CA PRO A 57 10.04 17.53 47.71
C PRO A 57 8.66 17.11 47.17
N ASN A 58 7.58 17.81 47.52
CA ASN A 58 6.21 17.47 47.12
C ASN A 58 5.71 18.19 45.85
N ASN A 59 6.53 19.00 45.19
CA ASN A 59 6.13 19.67 43.94
C ASN A 59 6.98 19.21 42.74
N ARG A 60 7.07 17.89 42.53
CA ARG A 60 7.43 17.36 41.20
C ARG A 60 6.28 17.65 40.25
N ARG A 61 6.19 18.89 39.76
CA ARG A 61 5.47 19.19 38.53
C ARG A 61 6.13 18.36 37.45
N LYS A 62 5.61 17.15 37.23
CA LYS A 62 5.97 16.30 36.10
C LYS A 62 5.62 17.10 34.85
N HIS A 63 6.61 17.82 34.34
CA HIS A 63 6.53 18.44 33.04
C HIS A 63 6.39 17.29 32.03
N PHE A 64 5.15 16.94 31.70
CA PHE A 64 4.84 16.01 30.63
C PHE A 64 5.42 16.63 29.37
N LYS A 65 6.61 16.17 28.95
CA LYS A 65 7.16 16.47 27.63
C LYS A 65 6.11 16.08 26.61
N MET A 66 5.37 17.06 26.08
CA MET A 66 4.39 16.91 25.01
C MET A 66 5.10 16.52 23.71
N THR A 67 5.58 15.28 23.67
CA THR A 67 6.38 14.75 22.59
C THR A 67 5.43 14.03 21.63
N LYS A 68 5.29 14.57 20.42
CA LYS A 68 4.40 14.04 19.35
C LYS A 68 4.84 12.67 18.81
N GLY A 69 6.08 12.26 19.10
CA GLY A 69 6.71 11.05 18.59
C GLY A 69 6.52 9.82 19.48
N THR A 70 7.63 9.19 19.85
CA THR A 70 7.73 7.86 20.49
C THR A 70 6.80 7.65 21.68
N SER A 71 6.74 8.61 22.60
CA SER A 71 5.90 8.53 23.81
C SER A 71 4.40 8.43 23.48
N SER A 72 3.95 9.05 22.38
CA SER A 72 2.55 9.02 21.95
C SER A 72 2.16 7.71 21.25
N PHE A 73 3.10 7.04 20.56
CA PHE A 73 2.82 5.81 19.82
C PHE A 73 2.45 4.64 20.73
N GLY A 74 3.05 4.57 21.94
CA GLY A 74 2.72 3.54 22.93
C GLY A 74 1.25 3.54 23.38
N LYS A 75 0.57 4.68 23.27
CA LYS A 75 -0.85 4.82 23.63
C LYS A 75 -1.83 4.39 22.52
N ARG A 76 -1.36 4.06 21.31
CA ARG A 76 -2.21 3.80 20.13
C ARG A 76 -2.63 2.33 20.00
N HIS A 77 -3.36 1.81 20.99
CA HIS A 77 -3.85 0.41 20.98
C HIS A 77 -5.25 0.25 20.35
N SER A 78 -6.03 1.33 20.24
CA SER A 78 -7.36 1.27 19.61
C SER A 78 -7.25 1.20 18.08
N LYS A 79 -8.00 0.30 17.46
CA LYS A 79 -8.07 0.19 16.00
C LYS A 79 -9.28 0.97 15.49
N THR A 80 -9.10 1.82 14.49
CA THR A 80 -10.19 2.56 13.82
C THR A 80 -10.84 1.73 12.72
N HIS A 81 -10.05 0.90 12.03
CA HIS A 81 -10.48 0.11 10.88
C HIS A 81 -10.53 -1.38 11.20
N THR A 82 -11.50 -2.06 10.59
CA THR A 82 -11.71 -3.52 10.66
C THR A 82 -11.93 -4.08 9.25
N GLN A 83 -12.01 -5.41 9.15
CA GLN A 83 -12.25 -6.11 7.90
C GLN A 83 -13.64 -5.81 7.34
N CYS A 84 -13.72 -5.39 6.07
CA CYS A 84 -14.98 -5.14 5.38
C CYS A 84 -15.55 -6.42 4.76
N ARG A 85 -16.84 -6.69 5.00
CA ARG A 85 -17.56 -7.87 4.45
C ARG A 85 -17.62 -7.91 2.92
N ARG A 86 -17.70 -6.75 2.24
CA ARG A 86 -17.81 -6.70 0.76
C ARG A 86 -16.47 -6.92 0.05
N CYS A 87 -15.41 -6.20 0.48
CA CYS A 87 -14.15 -6.17 -0.25
C CYS A 87 -13.01 -6.97 0.39
N GLY A 88 -13.20 -7.48 1.61
CA GLY A 88 -12.17 -8.24 2.30
C GLY A 88 -10.90 -7.43 2.62
N ARG A 89 -11.00 -6.10 2.70
CA ARG A 89 -9.89 -5.23 3.15
C ARG A 89 -10.17 -4.70 4.55
N ARG A 90 -9.11 -4.45 5.33
CA ARG A 90 -9.18 -3.75 6.63
C ARG A 90 -9.39 -2.25 6.43
N SER A 91 -10.54 -1.89 5.88
CA SER A 91 -10.89 -0.51 5.52
C SER A 91 -12.25 -0.08 6.07
N PHE A 92 -12.92 -0.92 6.86
CA PHE A 92 -14.21 -0.58 7.47
C PHE A 92 -14.02 0.23 8.75
N HIS A 93 -14.45 1.48 8.73
CA HIS A 93 -14.32 2.39 9.87
C HIS A 93 -15.40 2.10 10.92
N LYS A 94 -14.98 1.80 12.16
CA LYS A 94 -15.93 1.35 13.21
C LYS A 94 -16.87 2.43 13.72
N GLN A 95 -16.44 3.69 13.79
CA GLN A 95 -17.27 4.79 14.28
C GLN A 95 -18.22 5.27 13.18
N HIS A 96 -17.67 5.73 12.05
CA HIS A 96 -18.45 6.18 10.88
C HIS A 96 -19.22 5.08 10.13
N LYS A 97 -19.02 3.80 10.46
CA LYS A 97 -19.68 2.65 9.83
C LYS A 97 -19.54 2.61 8.30
N THR A 98 -18.46 3.16 7.75
CA THR A 98 -18.23 3.24 6.30
C THR A 98 -16.90 2.62 5.90
N CYS A 99 -16.87 1.94 4.75
CA CYS A 99 -15.64 1.38 4.20
C CYS A 99 -14.92 2.40 3.31
N ALA A 100 -13.70 2.77 3.70
CA ALA A 100 -12.85 3.68 2.95
C ALA A 100 -12.42 3.13 1.57
N ALA A 101 -12.49 1.81 1.34
CA ALA A 101 -12.12 1.23 0.05
C ALA A 101 -13.33 1.19 -0.90
N CYS A 102 -14.37 0.44 -0.53
CA CYS A 102 -15.50 0.13 -1.42
C CYS A 102 -16.79 0.93 -1.14
N GLY A 103 -16.84 1.75 -0.08
CA GLY A 103 -18.01 2.56 0.25
C GLY A 103 -19.16 1.83 0.95
N TYR A 104 -19.01 0.55 1.34
CA TYR A 104 -20.01 -0.17 2.14
C TYR A 104 -20.39 0.65 3.40
N PRO A 105 -21.68 0.89 3.71
CA PRO A 105 -22.88 0.17 3.28
C PRO A 105 -23.52 0.63 1.96
N ALA A 106 -23.04 1.68 1.31
CA ALA A 106 -23.64 2.18 0.07
C ALA A 106 -23.78 1.06 -0.99
N ALA A 107 -24.88 1.05 -1.73
CA ALA A 107 -25.16 -0.01 -2.71
C ALA A 107 -24.09 -0.04 -3.82
N LYS A 108 -23.75 1.13 -4.36
CA LYS A 108 -22.71 1.29 -5.39
C LYS A 108 -21.31 1.12 -4.80
N THR A 109 -20.43 0.45 -5.55
CA THR A 109 -19.02 0.37 -5.19
C THR A 109 -18.35 1.72 -5.46
N ARG A 110 -17.68 2.26 -4.43
CA ARG A 110 -16.93 3.51 -4.54
C ARG A 110 -15.79 3.38 -5.55
N SER A 111 -15.75 4.27 -6.54
CA SER A 111 -14.64 4.43 -7.47
C SER A 111 -14.46 5.90 -7.80
N TYR A 112 -13.24 6.31 -8.17
CA TYR A 112 -12.93 7.68 -8.56
C TYR A 112 -12.10 7.70 -9.83
N GLU A 113 -12.33 8.71 -10.67
CA GLU A 113 -11.69 8.88 -11.98
C GLU A 113 -10.21 9.22 -11.87
N TRP A 114 -9.82 10.01 -10.85
CA TRP A 114 -8.42 10.38 -10.61
C TRP A 114 -7.50 9.19 -10.25
N GLY A 115 -8.06 8.02 -9.95
CA GLY A 115 -7.34 6.85 -9.46
C GLY A 115 -7.31 5.67 -10.42
N ALA A 116 -6.73 5.80 -11.62
CA ALA A 116 -6.69 4.72 -12.62
C ALA A 116 -6.11 3.38 -12.08
N LYS A 117 -5.04 3.45 -11.28
CA LYS A 117 -4.44 2.25 -10.63
C LYS A 117 -5.39 1.60 -9.63
N ALA A 118 -6.19 2.40 -8.92
CA ALA A 118 -7.17 1.89 -7.96
C ALA A 118 -8.30 1.14 -8.67
N LYS A 119 -8.78 1.68 -9.80
CA LYS A 119 -9.75 1.01 -10.68
C LYS A 119 -9.23 -0.32 -11.20
N ARG A 120 -8.01 -0.35 -11.75
CA ARG A 120 -7.39 -1.57 -12.30
C ARG A 120 -7.31 -2.72 -11.29
N ARG A 121 -7.15 -2.43 -10.00
CA ARG A 121 -7.07 -3.47 -8.94
C ARG A 121 -8.41 -4.13 -8.60
N HIS A 122 -9.53 -3.56 -9.05
CA HIS A 122 -10.89 -3.95 -8.65
C HIS A 122 -11.86 -4.09 -9.82
N THR A 123 -11.39 -3.86 -11.05
CA THR A 123 -12.22 -3.98 -12.24
C THR A 123 -12.61 -5.43 -12.50
N THR A 124 -13.66 -5.62 -13.31
CA THR A 124 -14.03 -6.90 -13.89
C THR A 124 -12.80 -7.54 -14.55
N GLY A 125 -12.61 -8.85 -14.36
CA GLY A 125 -11.40 -9.55 -14.81
C GLY A 125 -10.40 -9.91 -13.70
N THR A 126 -10.38 -9.17 -12.60
CA THR A 126 -9.41 -9.41 -11.50
C THR A 126 -9.72 -10.64 -10.64
N GLY A 127 -10.99 -11.05 -10.59
CA GLY A 127 -11.47 -12.17 -9.78
C GLY A 127 -11.69 -13.47 -10.58
N ARG A 128 -12.34 -14.46 -9.95
CA ARG A 128 -12.57 -15.79 -10.53
C ARG A 128 -13.50 -15.85 -11.75
N MET A 129 -14.24 -14.77 -12.03
CA MET A 129 -15.19 -14.67 -13.16
C MET A 129 -16.08 -15.92 -13.39
N ARG A 130 -16.61 -16.55 -12.32
CA ARG A 130 -17.31 -17.85 -12.41
C ARG A 130 -18.38 -17.91 -13.52
N HIS A 131 -19.17 -16.86 -13.66
CA HIS A 131 -20.18 -16.78 -14.72
C HIS A 131 -19.57 -16.32 -16.05
N LEU A 132 -18.95 -15.13 -16.05
CA LEU A 132 -18.43 -14.48 -17.26
C LEU A 132 -17.34 -15.29 -17.99
N LYS A 133 -16.64 -16.20 -17.31
CA LYS A 133 -15.63 -17.08 -17.94
C LYS A 133 -16.25 -17.98 -19.02
N ASP A 134 -17.44 -18.52 -18.77
CA ASP A 134 -18.09 -19.46 -19.67
C ASP A 134 -18.97 -18.77 -20.73
N VAL A 135 -19.37 -17.52 -20.48
CA VAL A 135 -20.27 -16.76 -21.36
C VAL A 135 -19.73 -16.65 -22.80
N PRO A 136 -18.45 -16.29 -23.06
CA PRO A 136 -17.93 -16.21 -24.42
C PRO A 136 -17.99 -17.54 -25.19
N ARG A 137 -17.79 -18.67 -24.50
CA ARG A 137 -17.89 -20.01 -25.10
C ARG A 137 -19.35 -20.34 -25.43
N ARG A 138 -20.27 -20.06 -24.50
CA ARG A 138 -21.72 -20.25 -24.72
C ARG A 138 -22.23 -19.36 -25.85
N PHE A 139 -21.77 -18.13 -25.91
CA PHE A 139 -22.09 -17.15 -26.96
C PHE A 139 -21.68 -17.66 -28.35
N LYS A 140 -20.45 -18.15 -28.51
CA LYS A 140 -19.99 -18.76 -29.77
C LYS A 140 -20.82 -19.98 -30.18
N ASN A 141 -21.36 -20.70 -29.21
CA ASN A 141 -22.20 -21.87 -29.42
C ASN A 141 -23.70 -21.53 -29.52
N GLY A 142 -24.07 -20.24 -29.60
CA GLY A 142 -25.45 -19.78 -29.74
C GLY A 142 -26.35 -20.05 -28.53
N PHE A 143 -25.78 -20.15 -27.33
CA PHE A 143 -26.51 -20.48 -26.09
C PHE A 143 -27.38 -21.72 -26.20
N ARG A 144 -26.92 -22.75 -26.94
CA ARG A 144 -27.61 -24.03 -27.02
C ARG A 144 -27.80 -24.68 -25.64
N GLU A 145 -29.03 -25.06 -25.33
CA GLU A 145 -29.42 -25.75 -24.10
C GLU A 145 -30.12 -27.08 -24.46
N GLY A 146 -30.13 -28.04 -23.53
CA GLY A 146 -30.86 -29.31 -23.68
C GLY A 146 -30.37 -30.27 -24.76
N THR A 147 -29.29 -29.98 -25.49
CA THR A 147 -28.73 -30.86 -26.53
C THR A 147 -27.50 -31.63 -26.04
N VAL A 148 -27.38 -32.90 -26.44
CA VAL A 148 -26.21 -33.73 -26.16
C VAL A 148 -25.30 -33.81 -27.39
N ALA A 149 -23.99 -33.94 -27.17
CA ALA A 149 -23.04 -34.11 -28.26
C ALA A 149 -23.23 -35.49 -28.91
N THR A 150 -23.37 -35.53 -30.23
CA THR A 150 -23.39 -36.79 -30.98
C THR A 150 -21.98 -37.35 -31.07
N ARG A 151 -21.82 -38.67 -30.88
CA ARG A 151 -20.55 -39.36 -31.09
C ARG A 151 -20.30 -39.46 -32.60
N LYS A 152 -19.08 -39.15 -33.06
CA LYS A 152 -18.71 -39.36 -34.47
C LYS A 152 -18.39 -40.84 -34.68
N ALA A 153 -19.00 -41.47 -35.69
CA ALA A 153 -18.61 -42.82 -36.12
C ALA A 153 -17.28 -42.77 -36.88
N VAL A 154 -16.42 -43.77 -36.67
CA VAL A 154 -15.22 -43.96 -37.51
C VAL A 154 -15.71 -44.46 -38.86
N ALA A 155 -15.33 -43.79 -39.95
CA ALA A 155 -15.65 -44.24 -41.30
C ALA A 155 -15.00 -45.61 -41.54
N ALA A 156 -15.80 -46.56 -42.04
CA ALA A 156 -15.37 -47.92 -42.35
C ALA A 156 -14.39 -47.96 -43.53
#